data_AF-A0A6J5FDS1-F1
#
_entry.id   AF-A0A6J5FDS1-F1
#
_cell.length_a   1.000
_cell.length_b   1.000
_cell.length_c   1.000
_cell.angle_alpha   90.00
_cell.angle_beta   90.00
_cell.angle_gamma   90.00
#
_symmetry.space_group_name_H-M   'P 1'
#
loop_
_entity.id
_entity.type
_entity.pdbx_description
1 polymer ?
#
loop_
_entity_poly.entity_id
_entity_poly.type
_entity_poly.pdbx_seq_one_letter_code
_entity_poly.pdbx_strand_id
1 'polypeptide(L)'
;MQRVWGIEVGLSAYGALVFLYGLFALNTSYRWSLYAQVVFCVLPAAVAIVLPGGIGIMPANLFLVFFALRAFNLGGGRMLSESISIGKPGFWLFCTCVWGVVGAIVLPRVLAGSTLVFAVFDRSADPNTEGLLQPLRPASGNLSQSFYCLSDLVVFCCAYVFMKCKGAYDVLGKAVLALTALGVLAGLMDLGGHAAGIDVLSVVKTAQYAYNTNSELGGLLRIEGTFSEASAYAAFTLQLFAVCINLWLVGYRPKISGALAAATGVLLLISTSGSAYVGLSAYLLVLLASRPGRISAAAGARKAHMWLFMICAGVLAALYIMLFMPGVATALSNFVDATILSKADSASGVERSSFNTQAFTNFLDTYGIGVGLGSIRVSSFVMVVLASFGVPGTVFYVLFFIRTTLARIPPEYPGADRAVAYAARHGMYAALIVASISASVFDLGVSFYVLAAAAGGLTAHARRRAPVVARRSPVPVTDVQPEFAVERSQARDGQERRAFTRQSMPRRLPALPRGR
;
A
#
# COMPACT_ATOMS: atom_id res chain seq x y z
N MET A 1 -18.25 -7.37 32.37
CA MET A 1 -17.08 -7.37 33.28
C MET A 1 -17.25 -8.52 34.25
N GLN A 2 -16.58 -9.64 34.03
CA GLN A 2 -16.51 -10.74 35.00
C GLN A 2 -15.04 -11.06 35.25
N ARG A 3 -14.61 -10.84 36.49
CA ARG A 3 -13.27 -11.12 37.00
C ARG A 3 -13.14 -12.61 37.25
N VAL A 4 -12.34 -13.30 36.46
CA VAL A 4 -11.73 -14.59 36.87
C VAL A 4 -10.33 -14.61 36.24
N TRP A 5 -9.31 -14.67 37.10
CA TRP A 5 -7.86 -14.57 36.80
C TRP A 5 -7.40 -13.13 36.47
N GLY A 6 -6.36 -12.64 37.15
CA GLY A 6 -5.83 -11.25 37.10
C GLY A 6 -5.19 -10.82 35.77
N ILE A 7 -5.90 -11.08 34.67
CA ILE A 7 -5.57 -10.75 33.29
C ILE A 7 -6.87 -10.14 32.74
N GLU A 8 -7.08 -8.83 32.92
CA GLU A 8 -8.24 -8.17 32.31
C GLU A 8 -8.01 -8.04 30.80
N VAL A 9 -8.41 -9.07 30.04
CA VAL A 9 -8.59 -8.97 28.60
C VAL A 9 -9.97 -8.36 28.34
N GLY A 10 -10.00 -7.10 27.92
CA GLY A 10 -11.24 -6.40 27.59
C GLY A 10 -11.57 -6.54 26.11
N LEU A 11 -12.67 -7.23 25.76
CA LEU A 11 -13.22 -7.24 24.40
C LEU A 11 -14.14 -6.03 24.21
N SER A 12 -13.83 -5.17 23.25
CA SER A 12 -14.69 -4.03 22.91
C SER A 12 -15.80 -4.43 21.93
N ALA A 13 -16.76 -3.54 21.68
CA ALA A 13 -17.76 -3.72 20.62
C ALA A 13 -17.12 -3.92 19.23
N TYR A 14 -16.02 -3.20 18.95
CA TYR A 14 -15.24 -3.38 17.73
C TYR A 14 -14.56 -4.74 17.67
N GLY A 15 -14.07 -5.25 18.81
CA GLY A 15 -13.56 -6.61 18.91
C GLY A 15 -14.62 -7.65 18.58
N ALA A 16 -15.81 -7.54 19.18
CA ALA A 16 -16.93 -8.44 18.88
C ALA A 16 -17.31 -8.42 17.39
N LEU A 17 -17.38 -7.23 16.77
CA LEU A 17 -17.61 -7.07 15.33
C LEU A 17 -16.54 -7.78 14.49
N VAL A 18 -15.26 -7.61 14.83
CA VAL A 18 -14.15 -8.27 14.15
C VAL A 18 -14.23 -9.79 14.28
N PHE A 19 -14.57 -10.32 15.46
CA PHE A 19 -14.75 -11.76 15.67
C PHE A 19 -15.91 -12.34 14.85
N LEU A 20 -17.09 -11.71 14.91
CA LEU A 20 -18.27 -12.15 14.15
C LEU A 20 -18.00 -12.13 12.65
N TYR A 21 -17.39 -11.05 12.15
CA TYR A 21 -17.02 -10.95 10.75
C TYR A 21 -15.90 -11.93 10.37
N GLY A 22 -14.94 -12.16 11.26
CA GLY A 22 -13.87 -13.15 11.10
C GLY A 22 -14.41 -14.55 10.89
N LEU A 23 -15.33 -15.00 11.75
CA LEU A 23 -16.01 -16.28 11.62
C LEU A 23 -16.83 -16.36 10.32
N PHE A 24 -17.55 -15.29 9.97
CA PHE A 24 -18.27 -15.21 8.70
C PHE A 24 -17.32 -15.33 7.48
N ALA A 25 -16.20 -14.60 7.50
CA ALA A 25 -15.23 -14.57 6.41
C ALA A 25 -14.50 -15.92 6.24
N LEU A 26 -14.28 -16.68 7.31
CA LEU A 26 -13.71 -18.02 7.25
C LEU A 26 -14.63 -19.03 6.53
N ASN A 27 -15.95 -18.89 6.72
CA ASN A 27 -16.97 -19.82 6.22
C ASN A 27 -17.53 -19.45 4.85
N THR A 28 -17.17 -18.29 4.31
CA THR A 28 -17.71 -17.79 3.02
C THR A 28 -16.62 -17.66 1.96
N SER A 29 -16.92 -16.97 0.85
CA SER A 29 -15.93 -16.73 -0.21
C SER A 29 -14.73 -15.92 0.31
N TYR A 30 -13.53 -16.24 -0.17
CA TYR A 30 -12.28 -15.54 0.15
C TYR A 30 -12.36 -14.02 -0.03
N ARG A 31 -13.30 -13.55 -0.87
CA ARG A 31 -13.54 -12.13 -1.15
C ARG A 31 -13.83 -11.34 0.12
N TRP A 32 -14.62 -11.90 1.03
CA TRP A 32 -14.99 -11.21 2.27
C TRP A 32 -13.82 -11.03 3.23
N SER A 33 -12.90 -12.00 3.28
CA SER A 33 -11.66 -11.84 4.04
C SER A 33 -10.81 -10.70 3.51
N LEU A 34 -10.71 -10.57 2.18
CA LEU A 34 -9.97 -9.47 1.56
C LEU A 34 -10.65 -8.12 1.76
N TYR A 35 -11.99 -8.06 1.67
CA TYR A 35 -12.75 -6.86 1.97
C TYR A 35 -12.55 -6.40 3.42
N ALA A 36 -12.76 -7.29 4.40
CA ALA A 36 -12.62 -6.92 5.80
C ALA A 36 -11.20 -6.48 6.16
N GLN A 37 -10.17 -7.21 5.71
CA GLN A 37 -8.79 -6.85 6.03
C GLN A 37 -8.43 -5.43 5.55
N VAL A 38 -8.95 -5.03 4.39
CA VAL A 38 -8.74 -3.69 3.83
C VAL A 38 -9.64 -2.65 4.50
N VAL A 39 -10.92 -2.95 4.69
CA VAL A 39 -11.90 -2.00 5.24
C VAL A 39 -11.63 -1.69 6.72
N PHE A 40 -11.20 -2.66 7.53
CA PHE A 40 -10.87 -2.43 8.93
C PHE A 40 -9.69 -1.47 9.14
N CYS A 41 -8.89 -1.19 8.11
CA CYS A 41 -7.86 -0.14 8.15
C CYS A 41 -8.45 1.28 8.37
N VAL A 42 -9.76 1.48 8.17
CA VAL A 42 -10.44 2.76 8.46
C VAL A 42 -10.62 2.99 9.95
N LEU A 43 -10.36 2.02 10.83
CA LEU A 43 -10.58 2.13 12.28
C LEU A 43 -9.27 2.11 13.09
N PRO A 44 -8.30 2.98 12.82
CA PRO A 44 -7.00 2.94 13.49
C PRO A 44 -7.05 3.46 14.94
N ALA A 45 -7.96 4.39 15.27
CA ALA A 45 -8.15 4.87 16.64
C ALA A 45 -9.17 4.03 17.44
N ALA A 46 -9.67 2.92 16.87
CA ALA A 46 -10.50 1.99 17.60
C ALA A 46 -9.63 0.90 18.23
N VAL A 47 -9.97 0.48 19.45
CA VAL A 47 -9.38 -0.70 20.08
C VAL A 47 -10.35 -1.85 19.99
N ALA A 48 -9.89 -2.99 19.47
CA ALA A 48 -10.67 -4.22 19.39
C ALA A 48 -10.51 -5.07 20.66
N ILE A 49 -9.28 -5.21 21.15
CA ILE A 49 -8.96 -5.93 22.39
C ILE A 49 -7.98 -5.10 23.20
N VAL A 50 -8.23 -4.97 24.49
CA VAL A 50 -7.25 -4.46 25.46
C VAL A 50 -6.61 -5.66 26.14
N LEU A 51 -5.29 -5.79 26.02
CA LEU A 51 -4.49 -6.77 26.74
C LEU A 51 -4.00 -6.19 28.08
N PRO A 52 -3.60 -7.06 29.04
CA PRO A 52 -3.01 -6.62 30.31
C PRO A 52 -1.86 -5.63 30.11
N GLY A 53 -1.82 -4.59 30.94
CA GLY A 53 -0.87 -3.50 30.79
C GLY A 53 -1.24 -2.50 29.69
N GLY A 54 -2.53 -2.38 29.36
CA GLY A 54 -3.08 -1.31 28.51
C GLY A 54 -2.74 -1.40 27.02
N ILE A 55 -2.32 -2.56 26.51
CA ILE A 55 -1.96 -2.72 25.10
C ILE A 55 -3.24 -2.93 24.29
N GLY A 56 -3.63 -1.94 23.49
CA GLY A 56 -4.76 -2.01 22.58
C GLY A 56 -4.38 -2.64 21.24
N ILE A 57 -5.05 -3.72 20.84
CA ILE A 57 -4.97 -4.30 19.50
C ILE A 57 -6.03 -3.65 18.61
N MET A 58 -5.60 -3.09 17.47
CA MET A 58 -6.48 -2.46 16.48
C MET A 58 -7.32 -3.50 15.71
N PRO A 59 -8.52 -3.14 15.21
CA PRO A 59 -9.38 -4.05 14.44
C PRO A 59 -8.71 -4.76 13.28
N ALA A 60 -7.91 -4.06 12.47
CA ALA A 60 -7.21 -4.65 11.32
C ALA A 60 -6.17 -5.69 11.76
N ASN A 61 -5.48 -5.45 12.88
CA ASN A 61 -4.45 -6.33 13.44
C ASN A 61 -5.09 -7.56 14.09
N LEU A 62 -6.25 -7.41 14.74
CA LEU A 62 -7.00 -8.56 15.25
C LEU A 62 -7.55 -9.42 14.09
N PHE A 63 -8.09 -8.78 13.05
CA PHE A 63 -8.62 -9.51 11.88
C PHE A 63 -7.55 -10.31 11.13
N LEU A 64 -6.27 -9.94 11.27
CA LEU A 64 -5.14 -10.65 10.66
C LEU A 64 -5.13 -12.15 11.02
N VAL A 65 -5.57 -12.52 12.23
CA VAL A 65 -5.66 -13.93 12.63
C VAL A 65 -6.60 -14.71 11.70
N PHE A 66 -7.79 -14.18 11.44
CA PHE A 66 -8.77 -14.77 10.53
C PHE A 66 -8.30 -14.73 9.08
N PHE A 67 -7.64 -13.64 8.69
CA PHE A 67 -7.07 -13.48 7.35
C PHE A 67 -5.96 -14.51 7.08
N ALA A 68 -5.09 -14.76 8.06
CA ALA A 68 -4.03 -15.75 7.98
C ALA A 68 -4.57 -17.18 7.95
N LEU A 69 -5.54 -17.51 8.81
CA LEU A 69 -6.22 -18.81 8.79
C LEU A 69 -6.88 -19.07 7.43
N ARG A 70 -7.56 -18.05 6.86
CA ARG A 70 -8.16 -18.18 5.53
C ARG A 70 -7.11 -18.36 4.44
N ALA A 71 -6.02 -17.59 4.47
CA ALA A 71 -4.93 -17.74 3.51
C ALA A 71 -4.31 -19.13 3.58
N PHE A 72 -4.12 -19.66 4.79
CA PHE A 72 -3.65 -21.03 5.01
C PHE A 72 -4.64 -22.06 4.45
N ASN A 73 -5.94 -21.90 4.65
CA ASN A 73 -6.95 -22.81 4.08
C ASN A 73 -6.99 -22.78 2.54
N LEU A 74 -6.64 -21.66 1.92
CA LEU A 74 -6.65 -21.51 0.46
C LEU A 74 -5.39 -22.06 -0.22
N GLY A 75 -4.21 -21.88 0.40
CA GLY A 75 -2.92 -22.20 -0.24
C GLY A 75 -1.98 -23.09 0.56
N GLY A 76 -2.33 -23.41 1.80
CA GLY A 76 -1.49 -24.13 2.76
C GLY A 76 -0.19 -23.41 3.10
N GLY A 77 0.66 -24.09 3.89
CA GLY A 77 2.01 -23.60 4.22
C GLY A 77 2.92 -23.46 2.99
N ARG A 78 2.66 -24.24 1.93
CA ARG A 78 3.45 -24.19 0.69
C ARG A 78 3.29 -22.85 -0.05
N MET A 79 2.07 -22.33 -0.21
CA MET A 79 1.90 -21.05 -0.92
C MET A 79 2.34 -19.85 -0.07
N LEU A 80 2.19 -19.94 1.26
CA LEU A 80 2.71 -18.93 2.18
C LEU A 80 4.25 -18.86 2.09
N SER A 81 4.94 -20.01 2.16
CA SER A 81 6.40 -20.06 1.96
C SER A 81 6.82 -19.67 0.55
N GLU A 82 5.97 -19.93 -0.47
CA GLU A 82 6.22 -19.48 -1.84
C GLU A 82 6.30 -17.94 -1.92
N SER A 83 5.62 -17.20 -1.04
CA SER A 83 5.64 -15.73 -1.07
C SER A 83 7.01 -15.14 -0.72
N ILE A 84 7.76 -15.86 0.13
CA ILE A 84 9.10 -15.51 0.62
C ILE A 84 10.21 -16.30 -0.07
N SER A 85 9.92 -17.03 -1.16
CA SER A 85 10.92 -17.79 -1.89
C SER A 85 11.95 -16.88 -2.57
N ILE A 86 13.21 -17.32 -2.64
CA ILE A 86 14.31 -16.61 -3.31
C ILE A 86 13.90 -16.10 -4.70
N GLY A 87 14.25 -14.85 -4.99
CA GLY A 87 13.97 -14.19 -6.27
C GLY A 87 12.62 -13.46 -6.34
N LYS A 88 11.76 -13.60 -5.33
CA LYS A 88 10.53 -12.81 -5.19
C LYS A 88 10.74 -11.61 -4.27
N PRO A 89 9.87 -10.58 -4.35
CA PRO A 89 9.98 -9.44 -3.44
C PRO A 89 9.87 -9.83 -1.97
N GLY A 90 8.96 -10.75 -1.63
CA GLY A 90 8.74 -11.18 -0.25
C GLY A 90 9.96 -11.79 0.44
N PHE A 91 10.90 -12.36 -0.30
CA PHE A 91 12.17 -12.84 0.26
C PHE A 91 12.96 -11.71 0.92
N TRP A 92 13.03 -10.55 0.26
CA TRP A 92 13.75 -9.40 0.79
C TRP A 92 13.06 -8.81 2.01
N LEU A 93 11.72 -8.78 2.03
CA LEU A 93 10.97 -8.38 3.23
C LEU A 93 11.21 -9.37 4.38
N PHE A 94 11.22 -10.67 4.10
CA PHE A 94 11.57 -11.70 5.09
C PHE A 94 12.97 -11.48 5.66
N CYS A 95 13.97 -11.22 4.82
CA CYS A 95 15.32 -10.89 5.29
C CYS A 95 15.34 -9.63 6.17
N THR A 96 14.60 -8.58 5.79
CA THR A 96 14.44 -7.38 6.63
C THR A 96 13.84 -7.73 7.99
N CYS A 97 12.79 -8.53 8.05
CA CYS A 97 12.14 -8.93 9.30
C CYS A 97 13.05 -9.81 10.16
N VAL A 98 13.75 -10.79 9.57
CA VAL A 98 14.70 -11.63 10.30
C VAL A 98 15.81 -10.77 10.90
N TRP A 99 16.41 -9.89 10.09
CA TRP A 99 17.43 -8.96 10.57
C TRP A 99 16.89 -8.00 11.63
N GLY A 100 15.67 -7.48 11.46
CA GLY A 100 15.01 -6.61 12.43
C GLY A 100 14.79 -7.28 13.78
N VAL A 101 14.28 -8.52 13.80
CA VAL A 101 14.03 -9.29 15.03
C VAL A 101 15.34 -9.70 15.70
N VAL A 102 16.30 -10.22 14.95
CA VAL A 102 17.64 -10.53 15.49
C VAL A 102 18.30 -9.28 16.02
N GLY A 103 18.21 -8.17 15.28
CA GLY A 103 18.74 -6.87 15.67
C GLY A 103 18.10 -6.34 16.96
N ALA A 104 16.77 -6.43 17.11
CA ALA A 104 16.05 -6.03 18.31
C ALA A 104 16.47 -6.81 19.56
N ILE A 105 16.89 -8.07 19.41
CA ILE A 105 17.33 -8.92 20.52
C ILE A 105 18.82 -8.71 20.80
N VAL A 106 19.66 -8.72 19.77
CA VAL A 106 21.11 -8.81 19.92
C VAL A 106 21.77 -7.43 20.06
N LEU A 107 21.41 -6.46 19.21
CA LEU A 107 22.14 -5.19 19.11
C LEU A 107 22.06 -4.34 20.39
N PRO A 108 20.89 -4.16 21.04
CA PRO A 108 20.81 -3.41 22.29
C PRO A 108 21.60 -4.03 23.46
N ARG A 109 21.97 -5.31 23.36
CA ARG A 109 22.74 -6.04 24.38
C ARG A 109 24.24 -5.96 24.10
N VAL A 110 24.64 -6.17 22.85
CA VAL A 110 26.04 -6.15 22.44
C VAL A 110 26.60 -4.73 22.43
N LEU A 111 25.78 -3.76 22.04
CA LEU A 111 26.14 -2.34 21.96
C LEU A 111 25.65 -1.55 23.18
N ALA A 112 25.44 -2.25 24.30
CA ALA A 112 24.91 -1.63 25.51
C ALA A 112 25.81 -0.47 25.97
N GLY A 113 25.22 0.71 26.14
CA GLY A 113 25.93 1.93 26.54
C GLY A 113 26.88 2.52 25.49
N SER A 114 26.94 1.97 24.25
CA SER A 114 27.85 2.48 23.22
C SER A 114 27.38 3.79 22.57
N THR A 115 26.10 4.12 22.70
CA THR A 115 25.49 5.35 22.16
C THR A 115 24.29 5.75 23.04
N LEU A 116 23.82 6.99 22.85
CA LEU A 116 22.66 7.54 23.54
C LEU A 116 21.43 7.50 22.63
N VAL A 117 20.30 7.07 23.16
CA VAL A 117 19.06 6.90 22.42
C VAL A 117 17.91 7.62 23.11
N PHE A 118 17.01 8.18 22.31
CA PHE A 118 15.66 8.46 22.77
C PHE A 118 14.88 7.15 22.72
N ALA A 119 14.67 6.49 23.86
CA ALA A 119 14.03 5.18 23.90
C ALA A 119 12.55 5.25 23.46
N VAL A 120 12.09 4.24 22.71
CA VAL A 120 10.66 4.08 22.39
C VAL A 120 9.97 3.45 23.58
N PHE A 121 9.15 4.23 24.30
CA PHE A 121 8.29 3.78 25.41
C PHE A 121 8.98 2.74 26.30
N ASP A 122 9.84 3.22 27.19
CA ASP A 122 10.45 2.40 28.22
C ASP A 122 9.57 2.40 29.47
N ARG A 123 8.72 1.37 29.60
CA ARG A 123 7.85 1.21 30.78
C ARG A 123 8.63 0.98 32.08
N SER A 124 9.94 0.71 31.98
CA SER A 124 10.84 0.54 33.12
C SER A 124 11.65 1.80 33.45
N ALA A 125 11.53 2.85 32.63
CA ALA A 125 12.12 4.14 32.91
C ALA A 125 11.24 4.96 33.86
N ASP A 126 11.87 5.76 34.71
CA ASP A 126 11.20 6.78 35.53
C ASP A 126 10.39 7.70 34.58
N PRO A 127 9.09 7.98 34.84
CA PRO A 127 8.31 8.93 34.06
C PRO A 127 9.01 10.28 33.86
N ASN A 128 9.89 10.68 34.78
CA ASN A 128 10.69 11.91 34.69
C ASN A 128 11.83 11.83 33.65
N THR A 129 12.11 10.66 33.11
CA THR A 129 13.14 10.43 32.07
C THR A 129 12.56 10.20 30.67
N GLU A 130 11.24 10.30 30.51
CA GLU A 130 10.60 10.27 29.20
C GLU A 130 11.07 11.48 28.36
N GLY A 131 11.60 11.21 27.16
CA GLY A 131 12.13 12.24 26.28
C GLY A 131 13.56 12.67 26.57
N LEU A 132 14.25 12.07 27.54
CA LEU A 132 15.69 12.26 27.76
C LEU A 132 16.53 11.22 26.99
N LEU A 133 17.77 11.60 26.69
CA LEU A 133 18.77 10.69 26.13
C LEU A 133 19.16 9.66 27.20
N GLN A 134 19.08 8.38 26.86
CA GLN A 134 19.47 7.28 27.72
C GLN A 134 20.51 6.40 27.02
N PRO A 135 21.44 5.76 27.75
CA PRO A 135 22.34 4.78 27.15
C PRO A 135 21.56 3.65 26.45
N LEU A 136 22.03 3.21 25.28
CA LEU A 136 21.43 2.09 24.56
C LEU A 136 21.35 0.87 25.47
N ARG A 137 20.14 0.33 25.62
CA ARG A 137 19.85 -0.87 26.40
C ARG A 137 18.61 -1.57 25.83
N PRO A 138 18.37 -2.85 26.16
CA PRO A 138 17.14 -3.52 25.81
C PRO A 138 15.91 -2.79 26.39
N ALA A 139 14.91 -2.54 25.56
CA ALA A 139 13.68 -1.84 25.92
C ALA A 139 12.43 -2.60 25.48
N SER A 140 11.28 -2.31 26.10
CA SER A 140 9.98 -2.90 25.69
C SER A 140 9.62 -2.62 24.23
N GLY A 141 10.10 -1.51 23.67
CA GLY A 141 9.96 -1.18 22.26
C GLY A 141 10.53 -2.26 21.33
N ASN A 142 11.62 -2.94 21.71
CA ASN A 142 12.22 -4.00 20.90
C ASN A 142 11.26 -5.17 20.65
N LEU A 143 10.50 -5.56 21.68
CA LEU A 143 9.54 -6.65 21.58
C LEU A 143 8.33 -6.23 20.74
N SER A 144 7.72 -5.09 21.05
CA SER A 144 6.52 -4.61 20.36
C SER A 144 6.77 -4.36 18.87
N GLN A 145 7.89 -3.71 18.53
CA GLN A 145 8.22 -3.43 17.13
C GLN A 145 8.60 -4.70 16.35
N SER A 146 9.20 -5.70 17.01
CA SER A 146 9.42 -7.02 16.41
C SER A 146 8.09 -7.72 16.07
N PHE A 147 7.10 -7.65 16.96
CA PHE A 147 5.76 -8.20 16.68
C PHE A 147 5.06 -7.49 15.52
N TYR A 148 5.12 -6.16 15.46
CA TYR A 148 4.56 -5.42 14.33
C TYR A 148 5.27 -5.77 13.01
N CYS A 149 6.60 -5.80 13.00
CA CYS A 149 7.40 -6.16 11.83
C CYS A 149 7.10 -7.59 11.33
N LEU A 150 6.90 -8.55 12.22
CA LEU A 150 6.48 -9.91 11.84
C LEU A 150 5.03 -9.96 11.35
N SER A 151 4.13 -9.18 11.97
CA SER A 151 2.73 -9.09 11.55
C SER A 151 2.62 -8.53 10.13
N ASP A 152 3.42 -7.53 9.79
CA ASP A 152 3.53 -6.94 8.44
C ASP A 152 3.95 -7.98 7.39
N LEU A 153 4.95 -8.79 7.71
CA LEU A 153 5.35 -9.90 6.86
C LEU A 153 4.21 -10.91 6.67
N VAL A 154 3.48 -11.25 7.74
CA VAL A 154 2.32 -12.16 7.67
C VAL A 154 1.22 -11.56 6.79
N VAL A 155 0.90 -10.27 6.92
CA VAL A 155 -0.05 -9.56 6.06
C VAL A 155 0.38 -9.70 4.59
N PHE A 156 1.64 -9.41 4.29
CA PHE A 156 2.18 -9.54 2.93
C PHE A 156 2.04 -10.97 2.39
N CYS A 157 2.46 -11.97 3.17
CA CYS A 157 2.41 -13.38 2.78
C CYS A 157 0.97 -13.83 2.52
N CYS A 158 0.04 -13.47 3.39
CA CYS A 158 -1.38 -13.82 3.27
C CYS A 158 -1.99 -13.14 2.05
N ALA A 159 -1.78 -11.83 1.90
CA ALA A 159 -2.26 -11.06 0.75
C ALA A 159 -1.70 -11.63 -0.56
N TYR A 160 -0.44 -12.08 -0.59
CA TYR A 160 0.15 -12.75 -1.75
C TYR A 160 -0.62 -14.01 -2.14
N VAL A 161 -1.03 -14.83 -1.18
CA VAL A 161 -1.87 -16.01 -1.43
C VAL A 161 -3.21 -15.60 -2.02
N PHE A 162 -3.88 -14.59 -1.46
CA PHE A 162 -5.15 -14.08 -2.01
C PHE A 162 -4.98 -13.56 -3.44
N MET A 163 -3.88 -12.89 -3.76
CA MET A 163 -3.60 -12.38 -5.11
C MET A 163 -3.40 -13.49 -6.16
N LYS A 164 -3.33 -14.76 -5.75
CA LYS A 164 -3.33 -15.93 -6.65
C LYS A 164 -4.74 -16.38 -7.01
N CYS A 165 -5.76 -15.99 -6.25
CA CYS A 165 -7.14 -16.36 -6.52
C CYS A 165 -7.68 -15.61 -7.75
N LYS A 166 -8.50 -16.30 -8.56
CA LYS A 166 -9.10 -15.72 -9.77
C LYS A 166 -9.97 -14.51 -9.43
N GLY A 167 -9.64 -13.34 -9.99
CA GLY A 167 -10.38 -12.09 -9.77
C GLY A 167 -10.10 -11.41 -8.44
N ALA A 168 -9.05 -11.82 -7.70
CA ALA A 168 -8.68 -11.19 -6.44
C ALA A 168 -8.29 -9.71 -6.59
N TYR A 169 -7.65 -9.32 -7.69
CA TYR A 169 -7.30 -7.92 -7.94
C TYR A 169 -8.55 -7.05 -8.11
N ASP A 170 -9.57 -7.51 -8.83
CA ASP A 170 -10.83 -6.77 -8.95
C ASP A 170 -11.52 -6.61 -7.59
N VAL A 171 -11.47 -7.64 -6.74
CA VAL A 171 -11.98 -7.57 -5.36
C VAL A 171 -11.17 -6.57 -4.54
N LEU A 172 -9.84 -6.60 -4.62
CA LEU A 172 -8.97 -5.65 -3.94
C LEU A 172 -9.25 -4.21 -4.41
N GLY A 173 -9.37 -3.98 -5.70
CA GLY A 173 -9.71 -2.68 -6.27
C GLY A 173 -11.02 -2.14 -5.71
N LYS A 174 -12.06 -2.98 -5.64
CA LYS A 174 -13.34 -2.62 -4.99
C LYS A 174 -13.21 -2.39 -3.49
N ALA A 175 -12.43 -3.20 -2.79
CA ALA A 175 -12.21 -3.07 -1.35
C ALA A 175 -11.49 -1.76 -1.00
N VAL A 176 -10.48 -1.37 -1.80
CA VAL A 176 -9.80 -0.09 -1.63
C VAL A 176 -10.73 1.07 -1.97
N LEU A 177 -11.55 0.99 -3.02
CA LEU A 177 -12.56 2.03 -3.28
C LEU A 177 -13.59 2.15 -2.14
N ALA A 178 -14.00 1.05 -1.53
CA ALA A 178 -14.89 1.06 -0.37
C ALA A 178 -14.20 1.67 0.86
N LEU A 179 -12.95 1.30 1.12
CA LEU A 179 -12.12 1.91 2.16
C LEU A 179 -11.98 3.42 1.96
N THR A 180 -11.72 3.86 0.72
CA THR A 180 -11.65 5.30 0.40
C THR A 180 -12.98 6.00 0.61
N ALA A 181 -14.09 5.39 0.22
CA ALA A 181 -15.41 5.96 0.46
C ALA A 181 -15.69 6.12 1.96
N LEU A 182 -15.35 5.12 2.78
CA LEU A 182 -15.49 5.19 4.23
C LEU A 182 -14.57 6.24 4.86
N GLY A 183 -13.33 6.37 4.37
CA GLY A 183 -12.41 7.43 4.80
C GLY A 183 -12.92 8.83 4.47
N VAL A 184 -13.47 9.02 3.27
CA VAL A 184 -14.12 10.29 2.87
C VAL A 184 -15.32 10.58 3.77
N LEU A 185 -16.18 9.59 4.02
CA LEU A 185 -17.31 9.76 4.93
C LEU A 185 -16.86 10.11 6.35
N ALA A 186 -15.81 9.48 6.86
CA ALA A 186 -15.24 9.83 8.16
C ALA A 186 -14.76 11.29 8.20
N GLY A 187 -14.01 11.74 7.19
CA GLY A 187 -13.57 13.14 7.11
C GLY A 187 -14.72 14.14 7.00
N LEU A 188 -15.78 13.80 6.27
CA LEU A 188 -16.97 14.65 6.15
C LEU A 188 -17.79 14.69 7.45
N MET A 189 -17.94 13.56 8.14
CA MET A 189 -18.60 13.51 9.46
C MET A 189 -17.83 14.33 10.50
N ASP A 190 -16.51 14.29 10.46
CA ASP A 190 -15.65 15.07 11.35
C ASP A 190 -15.81 16.58 11.09
N LEU A 191 -15.75 16.99 9.82
CA LEU A 191 -15.97 18.37 9.40
C LEU A 191 -17.36 18.89 9.79
N GLY A 192 -18.40 18.07 9.56
CA GLY A 192 -19.78 18.41 9.93
C GLY A 192 -20.02 18.43 11.44
N GLY A 193 -19.40 17.49 12.18
CA GLY A 193 -19.45 17.42 13.63
C GLY A 193 -18.85 18.67 14.27
N HIS A 194 -17.67 19.09 13.81
CA HIS A 194 -17.05 20.34 14.25
C HIS A 194 -17.89 21.57 13.94
N ALA A 195 -18.49 21.67 12.76
CA ALA A 195 -19.40 22.76 12.43
C ALA A 195 -20.65 22.81 13.33
N ALA A 196 -21.07 21.65 13.85
CA ALA A 196 -22.18 21.52 14.79
C ALA A 196 -21.76 21.59 16.28
N GLY A 197 -20.45 21.68 16.58
CA GLY A 197 -19.92 21.64 17.95
C GLY A 197 -20.03 20.26 18.64
N ILE A 198 -20.16 19.17 17.89
CA ILE A 198 -20.35 17.80 18.40
C ILE A 198 -19.25 16.88 17.86
N ASP A 199 -18.54 16.17 18.75
CA ASP A 199 -17.60 15.11 18.35
C ASP A 199 -18.36 13.79 18.10
N VAL A 200 -18.86 13.63 16.88
CA VAL A 200 -19.60 12.44 16.43
C VAL A 200 -18.70 11.18 16.40
N LEU A 201 -17.39 11.35 16.20
CA LEU A 201 -16.45 10.25 16.02
C LEU A 201 -15.79 9.79 17.32
N SER A 202 -16.05 10.46 18.44
CA SER A 202 -15.66 10.03 19.79
C SER A 202 -16.00 8.57 20.10
N VAL A 203 -17.14 8.06 19.61
CA VAL A 203 -17.56 6.66 19.78
C VAL A 203 -16.60 5.67 19.09
N VAL A 204 -15.96 6.11 18.01
CA VAL A 204 -14.99 5.30 17.25
C VAL A 204 -13.59 5.43 17.84
N LYS A 205 -13.22 6.62 18.32
CA LYS A 205 -11.94 6.95 18.95
C LYS A 205 -11.86 6.38 20.37
N THR A 206 -11.74 5.05 20.47
CA THR A 206 -11.73 4.30 21.75
C THR A 206 -10.32 3.93 22.23
N ALA A 207 -9.28 4.21 21.45
CA ALA A 207 -7.91 3.94 21.86
C ALA A 207 -7.45 4.86 23.00
N GLN A 208 -6.61 4.36 23.91
CA GLN A 208 -6.05 5.16 25.01
C GLN A 208 -4.77 5.89 24.58
N TYR A 209 -4.81 6.58 23.43
CA TYR A 209 -3.74 7.50 23.04
C TYR A 209 -4.02 8.91 23.58
N ALA A 210 -2.97 9.70 23.79
CA ALA A 210 -3.13 11.14 23.95
C ALA A 210 -3.69 11.69 22.63
N TYR A 211 -4.95 12.11 22.63
CA TYR A 211 -5.56 12.71 21.46
C TYR A 211 -5.20 14.18 21.41
N ASN A 212 -4.70 14.63 20.26
CA ASN A 212 -4.53 16.05 19.97
C ASN A 212 -5.84 16.65 19.42
N THR A 213 -6.98 16.23 19.97
CA THR A 213 -8.32 16.66 19.58
C THR A 213 -8.43 18.18 19.81
N ASN A 214 -9.02 18.89 18.84
CA ASN A 214 -9.23 20.34 18.90
C ASN A 214 -7.97 21.22 18.77
N SER A 215 -6.90 20.71 18.15
CA SER A 215 -5.80 21.60 17.76
C SER A 215 -6.19 22.45 16.54
N GLU A 216 -6.71 23.65 16.77
CA GLU A 216 -6.79 24.68 15.72
C GLU A 216 -5.38 25.13 15.36
N LEU A 217 -5.06 25.18 14.07
CA LEU A 217 -3.78 25.71 13.59
C LEU A 217 -4.03 26.99 12.82
N GLY A 218 -3.73 28.14 13.44
CA GLY A 218 -3.98 29.46 12.86
C GLY A 218 -5.48 29.76 12.66
N GLY A 219 -6.35 29.26 13.54
CA GLY A 219 -7.81 29.46 13.46
C GLY A 219 -8.51 28.60 12.41
N LEU A 220 -7.80 27.62 11.81
CA LEU A 220 -8.37 26.66 10.86
C LEU A 220 -8.52 25.28 11.50
N LEU A 221 -9.67 24.67 11.25
CA LEU A 221 -10.02 23.33 11.72
C LEU A 221 -9.13 22.26 11.08
N ARG A 222 -8.68 21.29 11.88
CA ARG A 222 -7.91 20.13 11.41
C ARG A 222 -8.81 18.89 11.36
N ILE A 223 -8.86 18.24 10.20
CA ILE A 223 -9.67 17.02 10.00
C ILE A 223 -8.85 15.80 10.42
N GLU A 224 -9.42 14.99 11.33
CA GLU A 224 -8.83 13.78 11.89
C GLU A 224 -9.59 12.51 11.47
N GLY A 225 -10.88 12.61 11.20
CA GLY A 225 -11.73 11.45 10.92
C GLY A 225 -11.64 10.40 12.04
N THR A 226 -11.41 9.14 11.68
CA THR A 226 -11.29 8.01 12.63
C THR A 226 -9.88 7.82 13.20
N PHE A 227 -8.99 8.78 13.02
CA PHE A 227 -7.60 8.73 13.48
C PHE A 227 -7.44 9.53 14.78
N SER A 228 -6.35 9.27 15.50
CA SER A 228 -6.03 9.98 16.74
C SER A 228 -5.42 11.37 16.48
N GLU A 229 -5.00 11.66 15.25
CA GLU A 229 -4.40 12.93 14.84
C GLU A 229 -4.65 13.22 13.35
N ALA A 230 -4.74 14.50 12.99
CA ALA A 230 -4.90 14.96 11.60
C ALA A 230 -3.71 14.59 10.68
N SER A 231 -2.49 14.50 11.23
CA SER A 231 -1.29 14.10 10.49
C SER A 231 -1.40 12.65 9.97
N ALA A 232 -1.93 11.75 10.80
CA ALA A 232 -2.13 10.35 10.48
C ALA A 232 -3.28 10.16 9.47
N TYR A 233 -4.38 10.91 9.65
CA TYR A 233 -5.47 10.95 8.67
C TYR A 233 -5.00 11.40 7.28
N ALA A 234 -4.23 12.49 7.22
CA ALA A 234 -3.67 12.99 5.97
C ALA A 234 -2.73 11.98 5.31
N ALA A 235 -1.87 11.31 6.08
CA ALA A 235 -0.95 10.28 5.57
C ALA A 235 -1.71 9.12 4.90
N PHE A 236 -2.75 8.62 5.58
CA PHE A 236 -3.59 7.55 5.06
C PHE A 236 -4.41 8.01 3.84
N THR A 237 -4.98 9.21 3.91
CA THR A 237 -5.76 9.79 2.81
C THR A 237 -4.92 9.99 1.56
N LEU A 238 -3.63 10.37 1.69
CA LEU A 238 -2.74 10.50 0.54
C LEU A 238 -2.45 9.14 -0.12
N GLN A 239 -2.26 8.07 0.66
CA GLN A 239 -2.14 6.72 0.11
C GLN A 239 -3.38 6.33 -0.71
N LEU A 240 -4.58 6.60 -0.18
CA LEU A 240 -5.84 6.30 -0.87
C LEU A 240 -6.06 7.17 -2.11
N PHE A 241 -5.76 8.47 -2.03
CA PHE A 241 -5.75 9.39 -3.17
C PHE A 241 -4.87 8.86 -4.30
N ALA A 242 -3.64 8.45 -3.97
CA ALA A 242 -2.68 7.93 -4.93
C ALA A 242 -3.17 6.66 -5.66
N VAL A 243 -3.85 5.77 -4.95
CA VAL A 243 -4.48 4.60 -5.56
C VAL A 243 -5.65 5.02 -6.45
N CYS A 244 -6.59 5.82 -5.94
CA CYS A 244 -7.80 6.22 -6.67
C CYS A 244 -7.51 7.01 -7.95
N ILE A 245 -6.58 7.96 -7.90
CA ILE A 245 -6.19 8.75 -9.08
C ILE A 245 -5.58 7.85 -10.16
N ASN A 246 -4.76 6.87 -9.80
CA ASN A 246 -4.18 5.95 -10.76
C ASN A 246 -5.20 4.95 -11.32
N LEU A 247 -6.16 4.48 -10.50
CA LEU A 247 -7.28 3.67 -10.99
C LEU A 247 -8.12 4.43 -12.01
N TRP A 248 -8.39 5.73 -11.77
CA TRP A 248 -9.06 6.61 -12.72
C TRP A 248 -8.27 6.78 -14.02
N LEU A 249 -6.98 7.11 -13.93
CA LEU A 249 -6.10 7.31 -15.09
C LEU A 249 -6.10 6.09 -16.00
N VAL A 250 -5.93 4.89 -15.45
CA VAL A 250 -5.88 3.65 -16.25
C VAL A 250 -7.26 3.15 -16.69
N GLY A 251 -8.35 3.71 -16.16
CA GLY A 251 -9.73 3.41 -16.57
C GLY A 251 -10.41 2.30 -15.80
N TYR A 252 -9.93 1.98 -14.60
CA TYR A 252 -10.62 1.06 -13.72
C TYR A 252 -11.72 1.79 -12.94
N ARG A 253 -12.98 1.49 -13.28
CA ARG A 253 -14.18 2.11 -12.65
C ARG A 253 -14.10 3.65 -12.57
N PRO A 254 -13.84 4.34 -13.70
CA PRO A 254 -13.40 5.72 -13.72
C PRO A 254 -14.36 6.71 -13.04
N LYS A 255 -15.68 6.46 -13.09
CA LYS A 255 -16.66 7.33 -12.41
C LYS A 255 -16.42 7.38 -10.89
N ILE A 256 -16.33 6.21 -10.25
CA ILE A 256 -16.17 6.10 -8.80
C ILE A 256 -14.75 6.44 -8.39
N SER A 257 -13.74 5.90 -9.09
CA SER A 257 -12.34 6.15 -8.74
C SER A 257 -11.95 7.62 -8.92
N GLY A 258 -12.48 8.29 -9.95
CA GLY A 258 -12.28 9.71 -10.18
C GLY A 258 -12.97 10.58 -9.13
N ALA A 259 -14.23 10.28 -8.80
CA ALA A 259 -14.96 10.99 -7.74
C ALA A 259 -14.27 10.86 -6.37
N LEU A 260 -13.82 9.64 -6.01
CA LEU A 260 -13.09 9.41 -4.77
C LEU A 260 -11.70 10.05 -4.77
N ALA A 261 -10.99 10.07 -5.90
CA ALA A 261 -9.73 10.80 -6.03
C ALA A 261 -9.92 12.31 -5.85
N ALA A 262 -10.99 12.88 -6.43
CA ALA A 262 -11.32 14.29 -6.23
C ALA A 262 -11.69 14.58 -4.77
N ALA A 263 -12.55 13.76 -4.15
CA ALA A 263 -12.96 13.93 -2.76
C ALA A 263 -11.79 13.84 -1.78
N THR A 264 -10.92 12.81 -1.92
CA THR A 264 -9.71 12.69 -1.11
C THR A 264 -8.71 13.81 -1.36
N GLY A 265 -8.56 14.27 -2.62
CA GLY A 265 -7.74 15.43 -2.95
C GLY A 265 -8.21 16.71 -2.28
N VAL A 266 -9.52 16.98 -2.31
CA VAL A 266 -10.13 18.13 -1.61
C VAL A 266 -9.94 18.02 -0.10
N LEU A 267 -10.20 16.84 0.48
CA LEU A 267 -10.00 16.63 1.92
C LEU A 267 -8.53 16.81 2.34
N LEU A 268 -7.56 16.40 1.51
CA LEU A 268 -6.14 16.67 1.77
C LEU A 268 -5.84 18.17 1.78
N LEU A 269 -6.38 18.92 0.82
CA LEU A 269 -6.19 20.37 0.73
C LEU A 269 -6.82 21.12 1.92
N ILE A 270 -7.94 20.62 2.45
CA ILE A 270 -8.65 21.22 3.59
C ILE A 270 -8.12 20.69 4.94
N SER A 271 -7.39 19.56 4.98
CA SER A 271 -6.90 18.94 6.24
C SER A 271 -5.92 19.79 7.06
N THR A 272 -5.50 20.95 6.54
CA THR A 272 -4.63 21.95 7.20
C THR A 272 -3.38 21.37 7.88
N SER A 273 -2.82 20.31 7.30
CA SER A 273 -1.63 19.62 7.83
C SER A 273 -0.43 19.83 6.92
N GLY A 274 0.66 20.40 7.45
CA GLY A 274 1.92 20.56 6.70
C GLY A 274 2.42 19.28 6.01
N SER A 275 2.25 18.12 6.68
CA SER A 275 2.61 16.81 6.10
C SER A 275 1.72 16.44 4.90
N ALA A 276 0.46 16.89 4.86
CA ALA A 276 -0.44 16.69 3.74
C ALA A 276 0.06 17.44 2.50
N TYR A 277 0.42 18.72 2.64
CA TYR A 277 0.86 19.54 1.51
C TYR A 277 2.21 19.13 0.96
N VAL A 278 3.20 18.90 1.83
CA VAL A 278 4.53 18.42 1.41
C VAL A 278 4.42 17.02 0.79
N GLY A 279 3.67 16.12 1.43
CA GLY A 279 3.44 14.77 0.90
C GLY A 279 2.70 14.75 -0.43
N LEU A 280 1.63 15.54 -0.57
CA LEU A 280 0.88 15.67 -1.82
C LEU A 280 1.76 16.23 -2.93
N SER A 281 2.54 17.28 -2.66
CA SER A 281 3.44 17.88 -3.64
C SER A 281 4.50 16.89 -4.12
N ALA A 282 5.16 16.19 -3.20
CA ALA A 282 6.13 15.16 -3.53
C ALA A 282 5.51 14.00 -4.32
N TYR A 283 4.29 13.57 -3.95
CA TYR A 283 3.59 12.52 -4.69
C TYR A 283 3.16 12.98 -6.09
N LEU A 284 2.73 14.24 -6.26
CA LEU A 284 2.40 14.81 -7.56
C LEU A 284 3.61 14.82 -8.51
N LEU A 285 4.84 15.02 -8.00
CA LEU A 285 6.06 14.84 -8.79
C LEU A 285 6.27 13.38 -9.23
N VAL A 286 6.00 12.41 -8.36
CA VAL A 286 6.02 10.99 -8.73
C VAL A 286 4.97 10.70 -9.81
N LEU A 287 3.75 11.24 -9.66
CA LEU A 287 2.70 11.11 -10.65
C LEU A 287 3.10 11.75 -11.99
N LEU A 288 3.79 12.90 -11.97
CA LEU A 288 4.33 13.58 -13.15
C LEU A 288 5.39 12.72 -13.85
N ALA A 289 6.30 12.08 -13.11
CA ALA A 289 7.31 11.18 -13.69
C ALA A 289 6.74 9.83 -14.16
N SER A 290 5.57 9.43 -13.63
CA SER A 290 4.96 8.13 -13.92
C SER A 290 4.49 7.97 -15.37
N ARG A 291 4.45 6.73 -15.86
CA ARG A 291 4.07 6.42 -17.25
C ARG A 291 2.85 5.48 -17.32
N PRO A 292 1.64 5.94 -16.95
CA PRO A 292 0.43 5.10 -16.93
C PRO A 292 0.04 4.60 -18.33
N GLY A 293 0.51 5.27 -19.40
CA GLY A 293 0.37 4.83 -20.79
C GLY A 293 0.90 3.41 -21.07
N ARG A 294 1.86 2.91 -20.26
CA ARG A 294 2.36 1.52 -20.34
C ARG A 294 1.32 0.48 -19.89
N ILE A 295 0.32 0.91 -19.13
CA ILE A 295 -0.78 0.04 -18.65
C ILE A 295 -1.99 0.16 -19.56
N SER A 296 -2.40 1.38 -19.86
CA SER A 296 -3.55 1.69 -20.72
C SER A 296 -3.20 2.87 -21.63
N ALA A 297 -3.34 2.72 -22.94
CA ALA A 297 -2.96 3.75 -23.92
C ALA A 297 -3.70 5.08 -23.67
N ALA A 298 -5.00 5.01 -23.34
CA ALA A 298 -5.82 6.16 -23.02
C ALA A 298 -5.35 6.92 -21.76
N ALA A 299 -4.61 6.26 -20.86
CA ALA A 299 -4.16 6.85 -19.61
C ALA A 299 -3.12 7.96 -19.81
N GLY A 300 -2.33 7.88 -20.90
CA GLY A 300 -1.38 8.95 -21.26
C GLY A 300 -2.11 10.25 -21.58
N ALA A 301 -3.12 10.17 -22.45
CA ALA A 301 -3.97 11.31 -22.79
C ALA A 301 -4.73 11.84 -21.56
N ARG A 302 -5.36 10.97 -20.76
CA ARG A 302 -6.08 11.41 -19.54
C ARG A 302 -5.17 12.13 -18.56
N LYS A 303 -3.94 11.63 -18.36
CA LYS A 303 -2.94 12.28 -17.51
C LYS A 303 -2.58 13.68 -18.04
N ALA A 304 -2.39 13.83 -19.35
CA ALA A 304 -2.09 15.13 -19.95
C ALA A 304 -3.24 16.13 -19.74
N HIS A 305 -4.49 15.71 -20.01
CA HIS A 305 -5.67 16.54 -19.78
C HIS A 305 -5.85 16.90 -18.29
N MET A 306 -5.60 15.96 -17.38
CA MET A 306 -5.64 16.20 -15.94
C MET A 306 -4.65 17.29 -15.52
N TRP A 307 -3.40 17.21 -15.98
CA TRP A 307 -2.39 18.22 -15.66
C TRP A 307 -2.74 19.58 -16.24
N LEU A 308 -3.19 19.64 -17.50
CA LEU A 308 -3.65 20.88 -18.12
C LEU A 308 -4.79 21.50 -17.31
N PHE A 309 -5.80 20.70 -16.96
CA PHE A 309 -6.93 21.16 -16.15
C PHE A 309 -6.48 21.67 -14.77
N MET A 310 -5.65 20.91 -14.04
CA MET A 310 -5.16 21.30 -12.72
C MET A 310 -4.34 22.59 -12.76
N ILE A 311 -3.50 22.78 -13.78
CA ILE A 311 -2.71 24.00 -13.95
C ILE A 311 -3.63 25.18 -14.27
N CYS A 312 -4.52 25.05 -15.25
CA CYS A 312 -5.46 26.12 -15.61
C CYS A 312 -6.38 26.50 -14.43
N ALA A 313 -6.96 25.50 -13.76
CA ALA A 313 -7.81 25.72 -12.60
C ALA A 313 -7.04 26.34 -11.43
N GLY A 314 -5.81 25.89 -11.17
CA GLY A 314 -4.95 26.44 -10.13
C GLY A 314 -4.57 27.90 -10.37
N VAL A 315 -4.21 28.26 -11.61
CA VAL A 315 -3.91 29.65 -12.00
C VAL A 315 -5.14 30.52 -11.86
N LEU A 316 -6.30 30.07 -12.35
CA LEU A 316 -7.56 30.81 -12.24
C LEU A 316 -7.97 31.01 -10.77
N ALA A 317 -7.85 29.98 -9.94
CA ALA A 317 -8.13 30.06 -8.51
C ALA A 317 -7.18 31.03 -7.80
N ALA A 318 -5.87 31.00 -8.12
CA ALA A 318 -4.89 31.92 -7.56
C ALA A 318 -5.20 33.38 -7.94
N LEU A 319 -5.50 33.64 -9.22
CA LEU A 319 -5.90 34.97 -9.69
C LEU A 319 -7.18 35.45 -9.03
N TYR A 320 -8.18 34.58 -8.88
CA TYR A 320 -9.43 34.91 -8.22
C TYR A 320 -9.23 35.28 -6.76
N ILE A 321 -8.47 34.46 -6.01
CA ILE A 321 -8.17 34.72 -4.58
C ILE A 321 -7.38 36.02 -4.44
N MET A 322 -6.35 36.26 -5.26
CA MET A 322 -5.55 37.48 -5.20
C MET A 322 -6.34 38.74 -5.55
N LEU A 323 -7.26 38.67 -6.53
CA LEU A 323 -7.99 39.84 -7.00
C LEU A 323 -9.26 40.15 -6.17
N PHE A 324 -9.99 39.12 -5.74
CA PHE A 324 -11.31 39.28 -5.12
C PHE A 324 -11.34 38.92 -3.62
N MET A 325 -10.34 38.22 -3.10
CA MET A 325 -10.30 37.79 -1.69
C MET A 325 -8.93 38.06 -1.04
N PRO A 326 -8.45 39.31 -0.99
CA PRO A 326 -7.12 39.62 -0.46
C PRO A 326 -6.94 39.18 1.00
N GLY A 327 -8.00 39.19 1.82
CA GLY A 327 -7.95 38.64 3.18
C GLY A 327 -7.68 37.13 3.23
N VAL A 328 -8.24 36.37 2.29
CA VAL A 328 -7.97 34.93 2.14
C VAL A 328 -6.55 34.70 1.63
N ALA A 329 -6.06 35.55 0.70
CA ALA A 329 -4.68 35.48 0.22
C ALA A 329 -3.68 35.66 1.38
N THR A 330 -3.89 36.66 2.25
CA THR A 330 -3.05 36.89 3.43
C THR A 330 -3.18 35.76 4.45
N ALA A 331 -4.39 35.24 4.69
CA ALA A 331 -4.58 34.09 5.57
C ALA A 331 -3.85 32.85 5.05
N LEU A 332 -3.91 32.58 3.74
CA LEU A 332 -3.19 31.49 3.10
C LEU A 332 -1.67 31.69 3.13
N SER A 333 -1.16 32.90 2.91
CA SER A 333 0.28 33.17 3.01
C SER A 333 0.79 32.94 4.43
N ASN A 334 0.07 33.45 5.42
CA ASN A 334 0.41 33.27 6.83
C ASN A 334 0.32 31.78 7.23
N PHE A 335 -0.66 31.07 6.69
CA PHE A 335 -0.81 29.63 6.92
C PHE A 335 0.33 28.83 6.27
N VAL A 336 0.70 29.13 5.02
CA VAL A 336 1.85 28.48 4.36
C VAL A 336 3.13 28.75 5.12
N ASP A 337 3.33 29.99 5.56
CA ASP A 337 4.48 30.36 6.38
C ASP A 337 4.49 29.57 7.70
N ALA A 338 3.38 29.56 8.44
CA ALA A 338 3.28 28.83 9.71
C ALA A 338 3.39 27.29 9.55
N THR A 339 2.89 26.71 8.46
CA THR A 339 2.76 25.25 8.31
C THR A 339 3.84 24.57 7.48
N ILE A 340 4.55 25.32 6.63
CA ILE A 340 5.60 24.79 5.74
C ILE A 340 6.95 25.42 6.07
N LEU A 341 7.03 26.76 6.12
CA LEU A 341 8.32 27.46 6.26
C LEU A 341 8.80 27.49 7.72
N SER A 342 7.96 27.97 8.63
CA SER A 342 8.25 28.15 10.05
C SER A 342 7.97 26.90 10.90
N LYS A 343 7.36 25.86 10.32
CA LYS A 343 7.01 24.63 11.06
C LYS A 343 8.24 23.87 11.55
N ALA A 344 9.35 23.92 10.80
CA ALA A 344 10.61 23.30 11.19
C ALA A 344 11.16 23.91 12.49
N ASP A 345 10.96 25.21 12.69
CA ASP A 345 11.44 25.98 13.86
C ASP A 345 10.48 25.93 15.05
N SER A 346 9.27 25.36 14.88
CA SER A 346 8.36 25.15 16.00
C SER A 346 8.96 24.20 17.05
N ALA A 347 8.56 24.33 18.31
CA ALA A 347 9.06 23.46 19.39
C ALA A 347 8.92 21.96 19.06
N SER A 348 7.80 21.55 18.44
CA SER A 348 7.59 20.17 17.98
C SER A 348 8.44 19.80 16.75
N GLY A 349 8.73 20.76 15.88
CA GLY A 349 9.65 20.58 14.74
C GLY A 349 11.09 20.35 15.20
N VAL A 350 11.57 21.16 16.14
CA VAL A 350 12.90 21.05 16.76
C VAL A 350 13.05 19.72 17.50
N GLU A 351 12.04 19.31 18.27
CA GLU A 351 12.01 17.99 18.94
C GLU A 351 12.11 16.83 17.93
N ARG A 352 11.32 16.86 16.85
CA ARG A 352 11.37 15.82 15.81
C ARG A 352 12.70 15.81 15.05
N SER A 353 13.29 16.98 14.84
CA SER A 353 14.61 17.13 14.21
C SER A 353 15.73 16.60 15.11
N SER A 354 15.66 16.83 16.42
CA SER A 354 16.64 16.29 17.37
C SER A 354 16.58 14.76 17.43
N PHE A 355 15.38 14.16 17.36
CA PHE A 355 15.22 12.70 17.24
C PHE A 355 15.88 12.13 15.98
N ASN A 356 15.68 12.78 14.82
CA ASN A 356 16.30 12.34 13.57
C ASN A 356 17.83 12.53 13.58
N THR A 357 18.30 13.63 14.16
CA THR A 357 19.74 13.92 14.31
C THR A 357 20.40 12.88 15.20
N GLN A 358 19.81 12.58 16.36
CA GLN A 358 20.30 11.53 17.24
C GLN A 358 20.25 10.15 16.57
N ALA A 359 19.19 9.83 15.81
CA ALA A 359 19.12 8.58 15.06
C ALA A 359 20.28 8.44 14.05
N PHE A 360 20.67 9.54 13.39
CA PHE A 360 21.82 9.52 12.50
C PHE A 360 23.14 9.35 13.26
N THR A 361 23.32 9.99 14.41
CA THR A 361 24.46 9.74 15.32
C THR A 361 24.52 8.27 15.73
N ASN A 362 23.39 7.69 16.14
CA ASN A 362 23.30 6.29 16.52
C ASN A 362 23.70 5.34 15.37
N PHE A 363 23.34 5.68 14.13
CA PHE A 363 23.80 4.92 12.96
C PHE A 363 25.32 4.96 12.83
N LEU A 364 25.95 6.12 13.05
CA LEU A 364 27.41 6.27 12.98
C LEU A 364 28.12 5.59 14.16
N ASP A 365 27.64 5.79 15.39
CA ASP A 365 28.20 5.18 16.60
C ASP A 365 28.15 3.65 16.58
N THR A 366 27.17 3.09 15.86
CA THR A 366 27.05 1.64 15.65
C THR A 366 27.77 1.15 14.39
N TYR A 367 28.65 1.96 13.79
CA TYR A 367 29.41 1.63 12.58
C TYR A 367 28.51 1.18 11.41
N GLY A 368 27.28 1.67 11.38
CA GLY A 368 26.29 1.34 10.36
C GLY A 368 25.60 -0.02 10.51
N ILE A 369 25.81 -0.77 11.61
CA ILE A 369 25.07 -2.03 11.86
C ILE A 369 23.66 -1.77 12.40
N GLY A 370 23.45 -0.61 13.03
CA GLY A 370 22.19 -0.17 13.62
C GLY A 370 22.09 -0.48 15.12
N VAL A 371 21.10 0.14 15.77
CA VAL A 371 20.84 0.00 17.23
C VAL A 371 19.79 -1.06 17.58
N GLY A 372 19.24 -1.74 16.57
CA GLY A 372 18.16 -2.69 16.74
C GLY A 372 16.76 -2.06 16.65
N LEU A 373 15.82 -2.83 16.11
CA LEU A 373 14.44 -2.40 15.89
C LEU A 373 13.74 -2.10 17.23
N GLY A 374 13.14 -0.91 17.33
CA GLY A 374 12.39 -0.47 18.52
C GLY A 374 13.23 0.12 19.65
N SER A 375 14.54 0.31 19.46
CA SER A 375 15.42 0.94 20.45
C SER A 375 15.37 2.47 20.43
N ILE A 376 14.98 3.08 19.31
CA ILE A 376 15.06 4.53 19.08
C ILE A 376 13.74 5.12 18.63
N ARG A 377 13.40 6.28 19.20
CA ARG A 377 12.34 7.17 18.76
C ARG A 377 12.88 8.03 17.63
N VAL A 378 12.15 8.05 16.52
CA VAL A 378 12.54 8.74 15.28
C VAL A 378 11.31 9.48 14.73
N SER A 379 11.48 10.40 13.79
CA SER A 379 10.37 11.11 13.13
C SER A 379 10.52 11.09 11.60
N SER A 380 11.20 10.09 11.06
CA SER A 380 11.37 9.85 9.63
C SER A 380 11.56 8.36 9.39
N PHE A 381 10.75 7.77 8.51
CA PHE A 381 10.90 6.36 8.12
C PHE A 381 12.28 6.03 7.56
N VAL A 382 12.92 6.98 6.84
CA VAL A 382 14.27 6.79 6.31
C VAL A 382 15.26 6.58 7.45
N MET A 383 15.17 7.38 8.50
CA MET A 383 16.02 7.24 9.68
C MET A 383 15.64 6.03 10.53
N VAL A 384 14.37 5.64 10.60
CA VAL A 384 13.96 4.37 11.23
C VAL A 384 14.69 3.20 10.57
N VAL A 385 14.66 3.12 9.24
CA VAL A 385 15.29 2.03 8.49
C VAL A 385 16.81 2.08 8.64
N LEU A 386 17.43 3.25 8.44
CA LEU A 386 18.88 3.39 8.53
C LEU A 386 19.42 3.10 9.94
N ALA A 387 18.89 3.77 10.96
CA ALA A 387 19.45 3.68 12.31
C ALA A 387 19.02 2.41 13.06
N SER A 388 17.81 1.90 12.84
CA SER A 388 17.36 0.68 13.54
C SER A 388 17.85 -0.61 12.88
N PHE A 389 17.89 -0.64 11.54
CA PHE A 389 18.29 -1.84 10.79
C PHE A 389 19.71 -1.75 10.21
N GLY A 390 20.38 -0.60 10.28
CA GLY A 390 21.69 -0.43 9.69
C GLY A 390 21.69 -0.61 8.17
N VAL A 391 22.90 -0.67 7.61
CA VAL A 391 23.13 -0.97 6.18
C VAL A 391 22.50 -2.31 5.77
N PRO A 392 22.65 -3.43 6.53
CA PRO A 392 22.14 -4.72 6.07
C PRO A 392 20.62 -4.73 5.85
N GLY A 393 19.84 -4.30 6.84
CA GLY A 393 18.38 -4.30 6.69
C GLY A 393 17.86 -3.17 5.80
N THR A 394 18.58 -2.04 5.71
CA THR A 394 18.25 -1.00 4.71
C THR A 394 18.35 -1.55 3.30
N VAL A 395 19.43 -2.26 2.98
CA VAL A 395 19.61 -2.89 1.67
C VAL A 395 18.49 -3.89 1.38
N PHE A 396 18.14 -4.76 2.34
CA PHE A 396 17.03 -5.70 2.18
C PHE A 396 15.70 -5.00 1.92
N TYR A 397 15.38 -3.94 2.69
CA TYR A 397 14.14 -3.20 2.51
C TYR A 397 14.08 -2.46 1.17
N VAL A 398 15.18 -1.83 0.76
CA VAL A 398 15.29 -1.18 -0.55
C VAL A 398 15.12 -2.19 -1.68
N LEU A 399 15.73 -3.38 -1.57
CA LEU A 399 15.55 -4.44 -2.56
C LEU A 399 14.10 -4.95 -2.60
N PHE A 400 13.44 -5.12 -1.46
CA PHE A 400 12.01 -5.43 -1.39
C PHE A 400 11.19 -4.39 -2.15
N PHE A 401 11.42 -3.10 -1.88
CA PHE A 401 10.69 -2.00 -2.49
C PHE A 401 10.93 -1.94 -4.01
N ILE A 402 12.19 -1.99 -4.46
CA ILE A 402 12.56 -1.98 -5.88
C ILE A 402 11.94 -3.16 -6.61
N ARG A 403 12.04 -4.37 -6.06
CA ARG A 403 11.50 -5.59 -6.69
C ARG A 403 9.98 -5.57 -6.77
N THR A 404 9.31 -4.93 -5.83
CA THR A 404 7.85 -4.79 -5.80
C THR A 404 7.37 -3.74 -6.81
N THR A 405 8.06 -2.61 -6.92
CA THR A 405 7.54 -1.43 -7.62
C THR A 405 8.10 -1.20 -9.02
N LEU A 406 9.36 -1.56 -9.27
CA LEU A 406 10.01 -1.32 -10.57
C LEU A 406 9.89 -2.49 -11.54
N ALA A 407 9.52 -3.69 -11.06
CA ALA A 407 9.38 -4.85 -11.92
C ALA A 407 8.26 -4.66 -12.97
N ARG A 408 8.47 -5.13 -14.20
CA ARG A 408 7.51 -4.95 -15.30
C ARG A 408 6.20 -5.69 -15.01
N ILE A 409 5.06 -4.99 -15.12
CA ILE A 409 3.74 -5.63 -15.11
C ILE A 409 3.51 -6.27 -16.48
N PRO A 410 3.35 -7.60 -16.57
CA PRO A 410 3.21 -8.28 -17.86
C PRO A 410 1.90 -7.89 -18.56
N PRO A 411 1.90 -7.69 -19.89
CA PRO A 411 0.70 -7.31 -20.63
C PRO A 411 -0.33 -8.43 -20.74
N GLU A 412 0.08 -9.68 -20.53
CA GLU A 412 -0.76 -10.90 -20.60
C GLU A 412 -1.85 -10.96 -19.52
N TYR A 413 -1.68 -10.23 -18.41
CA TYR A 413 -2.66 -10.20 -17.34
C TYR A 413 -3.89 -9.39 -17.73
N PRO A 414 -5.08 -9.74 -17.19
CA PRO A 414 -6.29 -8.94 -17.38
C PRO A 414 -6.07 -7.46 -17.06
N GLY A 415 -6.73 -6.57 -17.82
CA GLY A 415 -6.58 -5.12 -17.65
C GLY A 415 -6.91 -4.64 -16.22
N ALA A 416 -7.91 -5.24 -15.58
CA ALA A 416 -8.27 -4.94 -14.19
C ALA A 416 -7.14 -5.28 -13.21
N ASP A 417 -6.51 -6.45 -13.35
CA ASP A 417 -5.41 -6.89 -12.50
C ASP A 417 -4.21 -5.95 -12.64
N ARG A 418 -3.86 -5.62 -13.90
CA ARG A 418 -2.78 -4.68 -14.21
C ARG A 418 -3.06 -3.28 -13.67
N ALA A 419 -4.30 -2.81 -13.75
CA ALA A 419 -4.72 -1.52 -13.22
C ALA A 419 -4.55 -1.44 -11.71
N VAL A 420 -5.04 -2.44 -10.97
CA VAL A 420 -4.96 -2.50 -9.51
C VAL A 420 -3.51 -2.66 -9.05
N ALA A 421 -2.72 -3.53 -9.68
CA ALA A 421 -1.29 -3.68 -9.35
C ALA A 421 -0.50 -2.39 -9.60
N TYR A 422 -0.79 -1.66 -10.69
CA TYR A 422 -0.17 -0.38 -10.97
C TYR A 422 -0.57 0.68 -9.94
N ALA A 423 -1.86 0.80 -9.63
CA ALA A 423 -2.34 1.73 -8.62
C ALA A 423 -1.81 1.42 -7.22
N ALA A 424 -1.64 0.14 -6.88
CA ALA A 424 -1.05 -0.29 -5.61
C ALA A 424 0.39 0.19 -5.44
N ARG A 425 1.20 0.22 -6.50
CA ARG A 425 2.56 0.81 -6.45
C ARG A 425 2.54 2.28 -6.10
N HIS A 426 1.60 3.02 -6.66
CA HIS A 426 1.43 4.44 -6.35
C HIS A 426 0.96 4.68 -4.92
N GLY A 427 0.07 3.81 -4.40
CA GLY A 427 -0.26 3.80 -2.97
C GLY A 427 0.96 3.56 -2.09
N MET A 428 1.86 2.64 -2.46
CA MET A 428 3.13 2.45 -1.74
C MET A 428 4.04 3.68 -1.80
N TYR A 429 4.16 4.33 -2.97
CA TYR A 429 4.97 5.54 -3.12
C TYR A 429 4.45 6.67 -2.21
N ALA A 430 3.14 6.93 -2.25
CA ALA A 430 2.51 7.94 -1.41
C ALA A 430 2.70 7.67 0.09
N ALA A 431 2.49 6.42 0.52
CA ALA A 431 2.70 6.03 1.91
C ALA A 431 4.15 6.23 2.36
N LEU A 432 5.14 5.82 1.56
CA LEU A 432 6.55 6.00 1.90
C LEU A 432 6.99 7.46 1.90
N ILE A 433 6.46 8.29 1.00
CA ILE A 433 6.74 9.72 0.98
C ILE A 433 6.33 10.34 2.32
N VAL A 434 5.11 10.07 2.78
CA VAL A 434 4.65 10.64 4.05
C VAL A 434 5.32 9.99 5.25
N ALA A 435 5.54 8.68 5.22
CA ALA A 435 6.27 8.00 6.28
C ALA A 435 7.70 8.55 6.42
N SER A 436 8.36 8.92 5.33
CA SER A 436 9.69 9.54 5.35
C SER A 436 9.69 10.91 6.02
N ILE A 437 8.54 11.58 6.09
CA ILE A 437 8.38 12.90 6.73
C ILE A 437 8.06 12.77 8.23
N SER A 438 7.32 11.73 8.64
CA SER A 438 6.75 11.71 10.01
C SER A 438 6.66 10.36 10.71
N ALA A 439 6.93 9.24 10.05
CA ALA A 439 6.80 7.94 10.72
C ALA A 439 7.90 7.72 11.75
N SER A 440 7.51 7.23 12.92
CA SER A 440 8.38 6.96 14.06
C SER A 440 8.73 5.49 14.25
N VAL A 441 8.09 4.61 13.47
CA VAL A 441 8.16 3.15 13.57
C VAL A 441 8.30 2.52 12.19
N PHE A 442 8.70 1.25 12.16
CA PHE A 442 8.84 0.50 10.91
C PHE A 442 7.49 0.07 10.31
N ASP A 443 6.47 -0.10 11.17
CA ASP A 443 5.14 -0.47 10.73
C ASP A 443 4.50 0.66 9.87
N LEU A 444 4.23 0.33 8.60
CA LEU A 444 3.56 1.21 7.63
C LEU A 444 2.06 0.92 7.49
N GLY A 445 1.55 -0.03 8.28
CA GLY A 445 0.17 -0.45 8.34
C GLY A 445 -0.19 -1.55 7.35
N VAL A 446 -1.24 -2.29 7.70
CA VAL A 446 -1.81 -3.40 6.91
C VAL A 446 -2.07 -3.00 5.45
N SER A 447 -2.63 -1.80 5.21
CA SER A 447 -2.94 -1.33 3.86
C SER A 447 -1.70 -1.30 2.96
N PHE A 448 -0.55 -0.86 3.49
CA PHE A 448 0.70 -0.82 2.75
C PHE A 448 1.14 -2.21 2.29
N TYR A 449 1.14 -3.20 3.19
CA TYR A 449 1.62 -4.54 2.88
C TYR A 449 0.65 -5.35 2.00
N VAL A 450 -0.66 -5.10 2.10
CA VAL A 450 -1.64 -5.64 1.13
C VAL A 450 -1.40 -5.06 -0.27
N LEU A 451 -1.19 -3.74 -0.37
CA LEU A 451 -0.85 -3.10 -1.65
C LEU A 451 0.51 -3.58 -2.19
N ALA A 452 1.49 -3.81 -1.33
CA ALA A 452 2.78 -4.37 -1.72
C ALA A 452 2.65 -5.78 -2.31
N ALA A 453 1.83 -6.63 -1.70
CA ALA A 453 1.54 -7.96 -2.23
C ALA A 453 0.87 -7.90 -3.61
N ALA A 454 -0.05 -6.95 -3.82
CA ALA A 454 -0.69 -6.74 -5.13
C ALA A 454 0.29 -6.18 -6.18
N ALA A 455 1.13 -5.22 -5.80
CA ALA A 455 2.13 -4.60 -6.68
C ALA A 455 3.19 -5.60 -7.16
N GLY A 456 3.61 -6.52 -6.27
CA GLY A 456 4.60 -7.57 -6.54
C GLY A 456 4.01 -8.91 -7.01
N GLY A 457 2.69 -9.11 -6.89
CA GLY A 457 2.05 -10.39 -7.19
C GLY A 457 2.10 -10.77 -8.67
N LEU A 458 1.91 -9.80 -9.57
CA LEU A 458 1.93 -10.04 -11.02
C LEU A 458 3.34 -10.21 -11.61
N THR A 459 4.37 -9.73 -10.91
CA THR A 459 5.75 -9.75 -11.43
C THR A 459 6.45 -11.09 -11.18
N ALA A 460 6.06 -11.80 -10.12
CA ALA A 460 6.62 -13.12 -9.76
C ALA A 460 6.25 -14.25 -10.76
N HIS A 461 5.21 -14.08 -11.56
CA HIS A 461 4.67 -15.14 -12.43
C HIS A 461 5.25 -15.17 -13.84
N ALA A 462 5.71 -14.03 -14.36
CA ALA A 462 6.27 -13.93 -15.70
C ALA A 462 7.54 -14.79 -15.88
N ARG A 463 8.31 -15.02 -14.80
CA ARG A 463 9.51 -15.85 -14.84
C ARG A 463 9.22 -17.36 -14.94
N ARG A 464 8.04 -17.83 -14.53
CA ARG A 464 7.66 -19.27 -14.61
C ARG A 464 6.97 -19.65 -15.91
N ARG A 465 6.47 -18.69 -16.68
CA ARG A 465 5.89 -18.88 -18.03
C ARG A 465 6.85 -18.45 -19.14
N ALA A 466 8.16 -18.60 -18.95
CA ALA A 466 9.04 -18.65 -20.12
C ALA A 466 8.52 -19.81 -21.00
N PRO A 467 8.17 -19.57 -22.27
CA PRO A 467 7.65 -20.63 -23.12
C PRO A 467 8.73 -21.71 -23.19
N VAL A 468 8.38 -22.94 -22.84
CA VAL A 468 9.10 -24.10 -23.34
C VAL A 468 9.01 -23.96 -24.84
N VAL A 469 10.09 -23.48 -25.46
CA VAL A 469 10.24 -23.52 -26.91
C VAL A 469 10.06 -24.97 -27.25
N ALA A 470 8.89 -25.31 -27.80
CA ALA A 470 8.65 -26.63 -28.34
C ALA A 470 9.76 -26.85 -29.36
N ARG A 471 10.74 -27.68 -29.00
CA ARG A 471 11.75 -28.20 -29.92
C ARG A 471 10.94 -28.85 -31.04
N ARG A 472 10.78 -28.13 -32.15
CA ARG A 472 10.33 -28.75 -33.40
C ARG A 472 11.38 -29.82 -33.71
N SER A 473 10.96 -31.08 -33.71
CA SER A 473 11.77 -32.18 -34.19
C SER A 473 12.26 -31.85 -35.60
N PRO A 474 13.53 -32.13 -35.95
CA PRO A 474 13.97 -31.98 -37.32
C PRO A 474 13.24 -32.99 -38.19
N VAL A 475 12.65 -32.51 -39.27
CA VAL A 475 12.11 -33.34 -40.36
C VAL A 475 13.27 -34.13 -40.99
N PRO A 476 13.11 -35.43 -41.33
CA PRO A 476 14.16 -36.17 -42.02
C PRO A 476 14.34 -35.60 -43.43
N VAL A 477 15.58 -35.27 -43.77
CA VAL A 477 16.01 -34.92 -45.12
C VAL A 477 15.88 -36.17 -46.00
N THR A 478 15.05 -36.12 -47.03
CA THR A 478 15.04 -37.12 -48.10
C THR A 478 16.25 -36.92 -48.99
N ASP A 479 17.10 -37.94 -49.06
CA ASP A 479 18.19 -38.08 -50.03
C ASP A 479 17.68 -37.90 -51.46
N VAL A 480 18.34 -37.02 -52.20
CA VAL A 480 18.28 -36.97 -53.66
C VAL A 480 19.55 -37.63 -54.17
N GLN A 481 19.41 -38.75 -54.90
CA GLN A 481 20.48 -39.27 -55.76
C GLN A 481 20.14 -39.02 -57.24
N PRO A 482 21.18 -38.90 -58.10
CA PRO A 482 21.08 -38.18 -59.37
C PRO A 482 20.72 -39.10 -60.55
N GLU A 483 20.13 -38.48 -61.57
CA GLU A 483 19.86 -39.06 -62.89
C GLU A 483 21.14 -39.56 -63.58
N PHE A 484 21.08 -40.76 -64.16
CA PHE A 484 21.72 -41.08 -65.45
C PHE A 484 20.87 -42.07 -66.26
N ALA A 485 20.87 -41.82 -67.57
CA ALA A 485 20.05 -42.40 -68.64
C ALA A 485 20.13 -43.92 -68.84
N VAL A 486 19.14 -44.50 -69.54
CA VAL A 486 19.26 -45.11 -70.90
C VAL A 486 18.03 -45.99 -71.26
N GLU A 487 17.50 -45.70 -72.46
CA GLU A 487 16.77 -46.52 -73.45
C GLU A 487 15.64 -47.55 -73.14
N ARG A 488 14.58 -47.35 -73.94
CA ARG A 488 13.76 -48.30 -74.73
C ARG A 488 12.77 -49.25 -74.05
N SER A 489 11.55 -49.17 -74.59
CA SER A 489 10.74 -50.28 -75.14
C SER A 489 9.37 -50.52 -74.52
N GLN A 490 8.34 -50.16 -75.30
CA GLN A 490 7.12 -50.91 -75.63
C GLN A 490 6.11 -51.39 -74.56
N ALA A 491 4.84 -51.16 -74.93
CA ALA A 491 3.63 -51.97 -74.66
C ALA A 491 3.11 -51.97 -73.21
N ARG A 492 1.82 -52.12 -72.90
CA ARG A 492 0.51 -52.15 -73.59
C ARG A 492 -0.52 -52.11 -72.44
N ASP A 493 -1.76 -51.75 -72.78
CA ASP A 493 -3.01 -52.05 -72.06
C ASP A 493 -3.22 -51.38 -70.68
N GLY A 494 -4.41 -50.91 -70.30
CA GLY A 494 -5.73 -50.97 -70.90
C GLY A 494 -6.78 -50.70 -69.80
N GLN A 495 -7.94 -50.16 -70.21
CA GLN A 495 -9.22 -50.08 -69.48
C GLN A 495 -9.30 -49.18 -68.22
N GLU A 496 -10.37 -48.46 -67.89
CA GLU A 496 -11.71 -48.20 -68.47
C GLU A 496 -12.27 -46.98 -67.70
N ARG A 497 -12.70 -45.90 -68.37
CA ARG A 497 -14.09 -45.56 -68.73
C ARG A 497 -15.11 -45.39 -67.56
N ARG A 498 -15.60 -44.14 -67.45
CA ARG A 498 -16.99 -43.63 -67.24
C ARG A 498 -17.06 -42.65 -66.06
N ALA A 499 -17.12 -41.32 -66.26
CA ALA A 499 -18.19 -40.48 -66.86
C ALA A 499 -19.45 -40.34 -65.98
N PHE A 500 -19.66 -39.15 -65.39
CA PHE A 500 -20.82 -38.25 -65.59
C PHE A 500 -20.67 -36.99 -64.70
N THR A 501 -20.34 -35.80 -65.27
CA THR A 501 -21.25 -34.68 -65.66
C THR A 501 -21.56 -33.73 -64.47
N ARG A 502 -20.92 -32.55 -64.38
CA ARG A 502 -21.40 -31.18 -64.75
C ARG A 502 -22.76 -30.83 -64.12
N GLN A 503 -23.08 -29.66 -63.56
CA GLN A 503 -22.72 -28.24 -63.74
C GLN A 503 -23.53 -27.51 -62.62
N SER A 504 -23.12 -26.44 -61.91
CA SER A 504 -23.07 -25.00 -62.29
C SER A 504 -23.67 -24.16 -61.14
N MET A 505 -22.81 -23.51 -60.34
CA MET A 505 -22.73 -22.09 -59.91
C MET A 505 -23.97 -21.13 -59.83
N PRO A 506 -23.84 -19.95 -59.15
CA PRO A 506 -24.74 -19.49 -58.08
C PRO A 506 -25.47 -18.16 -58.38
N ARG A 507 -26.29 -17.65 -57.44
CA ARG A 507 -26.67 -16.21 -57.39
C ARG A 507 -27.04 -15.71 -55.98
N ARG A 508 -26.74 -14.43 -55.77
CA ARG A 508 -26.67 -13.64 -54.52
C ARG A 508 -27.97 -12.87 -54.19
N LEU A 509 -28.20 -12.63 -52.86
CA LEU A 509 -28.67 -11.39 -52.14
C LEU A 509 -30.06 -10.76 -52.50
N PRO A 510 -30.60 -9.76 -51.75
CA PRO A 510 -30.69 -9.50 -50.28
C PRO A 510 -32.09 -9.01 -49.76
N ALA A 511 -32.19 -8.86 -48.43
CA ALA A 511 -33.02 -8.01 -47.54
C ALA A 511 -34.26 -7.20 -48.00
N LEU A 512 -35.31 -7.19 -47.16
CA LEU A 512 -36.43 -6.21 -47.06
C LEU A 512 -36.92 -6.08 -45.58
N PRO A 513 -37.70 -5.03 -45.20
CA PRO A 513 -37.56 -4.30 -43.93
C PRO A 513 -38.77 -4.33 -42.97
N ARG A 514 -38.60 -3.62 -41.84
CA ARG A 514 -39.51 -3.40 -40.70
C ARG A 514 -40.89 -2.82 -41.07
N GLY A 515 -41.89 -3.17 -40.24
CA GLY A 515 -43.14 -2.40 -40.11
C GLY A 515 -44.01 -2.82 -38.93
N ARG A 516 -43.93 -2.08 -37.81
CA ARG A 516 -45.00 -1.39 -37.05
C ARG A 516 -44.55 -1.10 -35.62
#